data_AF-A0A151I2W4-F1
#
_entry.id   AF-A0A151I2W4-F1
#
_cell.length_a   1.000
_cell.length_b   1.000
_cell.length_c   1.000
_cell.angle_alpha   90.00
_cell.angle_beta   90.00
_cell.angle_gamma   90.00
#
_symmetry.space_group_name_H-M   'P 1'
#
loop_
_entity.id
_entity.type
_entity.pdbx_description
1 polymer ?
#
loop_
_entity_poly.entity_id
_entity_poly.type
_entity_poly.pdbx_seq_one_letter_code
_entity_poly.pdbx_strand_id
1 'polypeptide(L)'
;MTSGVTTKFDPDWVRMVELRATGARMAGNLDTRSSNRLHYAILTILDTIFSALVAAPAVVGYWRGTWELSDFYVYPDEPVLSSFASITIGFTGLFAFNVLQHGLNDILHPDKHRLSYYLGSRIYTGVFGFCCVNAWRGAWKALDIYTELMPGTVFATTIVSLLALGIMRAVRNVSAPPFSLVLDSCPGYFEVQTMFRVNNTRDWSLYLLDCAFSVGVVGTLVVFVWRGVWILIDIYLFPENPEYSALGSLAIGYFIVLVTFCLQPLMRYICARLQGLVRLMVADVFLFLSFLGTVNVWRGIWNALDLWLLPDNPELSCWITHVGCFVFLVLLNCSNTILVRGVYIDAEEEKGQCVVFPCHYLRLFFKIEREKKQARQQKLLVDHSDVNEKDNENGTLLPNTVSIIPVNADSLA
;
A
#
# COMPACT_ATOMS: atom_id res chain seq x y z
N MET A 1 31.12 -38.07 -11.11
CA MET A 1 31.48 -36.64 -11.07
C MET A 1 30.24 -35.87 -10.69
N THR A 2 30.12 -35.59 -9.39
CA THR A 2 28.99 -34.90 -8.75
C THR A 2 29.48 -33.53 -8.28
N SER A 3 28.98 -32.44 -8.86
CA SER A 3 29.16 -31.10 -8.32
C SER A 3 27.80 -30.57 -7.86
N GLY A 4 27.48 -30.83 -6.59
CA GLY A 4 26.40 -30.16 -5.89
C GLY A 4 26.81 -28.74 -5.54
N VAL A 5 26.13 -27.77 -6.13
CA VAL A 5 26.12 -26.39 -5.62
C VAL A 5 24.93 -26.30 -4.68
N THR A 6 25.17 -26.54 -3.40
CA THR A 6 24.23 -26.20 -2.33
C THR A 6 24.22 -24.68 -2.20
N THR A 7 23.26 -24.03 -2.86
CA THR A 7 22.88 -22.66 -2.52
C THR A 7 22.38 -22.66 -1.09
N LYS A 8 23.25 -22.25 -0.15
CA LYS A 8 22.87 -21.90 1.23
C LYS A 8 21.82 -20.79 1.14
N PHE A 9 20.55 -21.17 1.31
CA PHE A 9 19.49 -20.22 1.59
C PHE A 9 19.80 -19.56 2.95
N ASP A 10 19.95 -18.25 2.95
CA ASP A 10 20.21 -17.46 4.15
C ASP A 10 18.98 -17.51 5.09
N PRO A 11 19.04 -18.12 6.28
CA PRO A 11 17.86 -18.26 7.15
C PRO A 11 17.18 -16.93 7.53
N ASP A 12 17.90 -15.80 7.41
CA ASP A 12 17.40 -14.46 7.72
C ASP A 12 16.40 -13.91 6.69
N TRP A 13 16.43 -14.37 5.44
CA TRP A 13 15.48 -13.88 4.41
C TRP A 13 14.09 -14.51 4.54
N VAL A 14 14.00 -15.78 4.94
CA VAL A 14 12.72 -16.48 5.18
C VAL A 14 11.96 -15.79 6.31
N ARG A 15 12.69 -15.29 7.31
CA ARG A 15 12.16 -14.52 8.44
C ARG A 15 11.66 -13.14 8.03
N MET A 16 12.22 -12.55 6.96
CA MET A 16 11.73 -11.31 6.34
C MET A 16 10.55 -11.54 5.39
N VAL A 17 10.45 -12.73 4.77
CA VAL A 17 9.30 -13.11 3.93
C VAL A 17 8.07 -13.48 4.76
N GLU A 18 8.26 -14.05 5.96
CA GLU A 18 7.19 -14.22 6.96
C GLU A 18 6.59 -12.89 7.45
N LEU A 19 7.24 -11.74 7.21
CA LEU A 19 6.74 -10.42 7.61
C LEU A 19 5.49 -9.97 6.82
N ARG A 20 5.11 -10.67 5.75
CA ARG A 20 3.98 -10.31 4.87
C ARG A 20 2.69 -11.06 5.15
N ALA A 21 2.73 -12.32 5.57
CA ALA A 21 1.55 -12.98 6.15
C ALA A 21 1.19 -12.41 7.54
N THR A 22 2.02 -11.51 8.07
CA THR A 22 1.96 -11.01 9.43
C THR A 22 1.70 -9.52 9.55
N GLY A 23 1.33 -8.76 8.50
CA GLY A 23 0.91 -7.35 8.67
C GLY A 23 -0.16 -7.18 9.77
N ALA A 24 -1.12 -8.11 9.85
CA ALA A 24 -2.10 -8.20 10.93
C ALA A 24 -1.57 -8.88 12.22
N ARG A 25 -0.66 -9.87 12.12
CA ARG A 25 -0.06 -10.55 13.30
C ARG A 25 1.02 -9.72 14.01
N MET A 26 1.70 -8.81 13.32
CA MET A 26 2.82 -8.00 13.81
C MET A 26 2.37 -6.87 14.72
N ALA A 27 1.18 -6.31 14.49
CA ALA A 27 0.55 -5.36 15.41
C ALA A 27 0.22 -5.98 16.79
N GLY A 28 0.30 -7.31 16.93
CA GLY A 28 0.15 -8.03 18.19
C GLY A 28 1.45 -8.22 18.98
N ASN A 29 2.63 -8.14 18.34
CA ASN A 29 3.92 -8.43 19.00
C ASN A 29 4.68 -7.17 19.47
N LEU A 30 4.11 -5.98 19.31
CA LEU A 30 4.72 -4.70 19.71
C LEU A 30 4.55 -4.37 21.21
N ASP A 31 3.89 -5.23 21.99
CA ASP A 31 3.45 -4.94 23.37
C ASP A 31 4.49 -5.21 24.49
N THR A 32 5.77 -5.45 24.19
CA THR A 32 6.76 -5.80 25.22
C THR A 32 7.69 -4.64 25.66
N ARG A 33 7.59 -4.31 26.96
CA ARG A 33 8.33 -3.35 27.82
C ARG A 33 7.79 -1.90 27.91
N SER A 34 7.50 -1.44 29.14
CA SER A 34 6.75 -0.20 29.42
C SER A 34 7.46 1.10 29.01
N SER A 35 8.80 1.11 28.89
CA SER A 35 9.56 2.24 28.33
C SER A 35 9.30 2.45 26.82
N ASN A 36 8.74 1.44 26.12
CA ASN A 36 8.46 1.51 24.69
C ASN A 36 7.05 2.03 24.36
N ARG A 37 6.11 2.10 25.33
CA ARG A 37 4.71 2.47 25.03
C ARG A 37 4.54 3.93 24.66
N LEU A 38 5.18 4.85 25.40
CA LEU A 38 5.13 6.28 25.09
C LEU A 38 5.80 6.56 23.74
N HIS A 39 6.97 5.99 23.50
CA HIS A 39 7.65 6.10 22.21
C HIS A 39 6.79 5.57 21.06
N TYR A 40 6.16 4.40 21.22
CA TYR A 40 5.26 3.83 20.21
C TYR A 40 4.01 4.67 19.99
N ALA A 41 3.43 5.24 21.05
CA ALA A 41 2.30 6.16 20.95
C ALA A 41 2.68 7.44 20.18
N ILE A 42 3.83 8.03 20.50
CA ILE A 42 4.38 9.19 19.77
C ILE A 42 4.58 8.84 18.29
N LEU A 43 5.21 7.71 17.98
CA LEU A 43 5.37 7.28 16.58
C LEU A 43 4.03 7.06 15.87
N THR A 44 3.02 6.55 16.57
CA THR A 44 1.67 6.36 16.00
C THR A 44 1.00 7.70 15.67
N ILE A 45 1.15 8.69 16.55
CA ILE A 45 0.65 10.05 16.31
C ILE A 45 1.40 10.69 15.14
N LEU A 46 2.74 10.57 15.11
CA LEU A 46 3.55 11.12 14.02
C LEU A 46 3.26 10.42 12.68
N ASP A 47 3.02 9.11 12.67
CA ASP A 47 2.56 8.37 11.48
C ASP A 47 1.23 8.92 10.96
N THR A 48 0.30 9.21 11.88
CA THR A 48 -1.00 9.77 11.55
C THR A 48 -0.86 11.16 10.95
N ILE A 49 -0.05 12.03 11.57
CA ILE A 49 0.24 13.38 11.08
C ILE A 49 0.93 13.33 9.71
N PHE A 50 1.91 12.45 9.53
CA PHE A 50 2.60 12.29 8.26
C PHE A 50 1.66 11.80 7.16
N SER A 51 0.85 10.78 7.45
CA SER A 51 -0.12 10.26 6.49
C SER A 51 -1.15 11.33 6.10
N ALA A 52 -1.64 12.09 7.09
CA ALA A 52 -2.68 13.09 6.89
C ALA A 52 -2.21 14.38 6.23
N LEU A 53 -1.06 14.92 6.62
CA LEU A 53 -0.62 16.26 6.20
C LEU A 53 0.49 16.24 5.15
N VAL A 54 1.11 15.09 4.86
CA VAL A 54 2.21 14.98 3.90
C VAL A 54 1.87 14.01 2.77
N ALA A 55 1.58 12.75 3.12
CA ALA A 55 1.34 11.73 2.10
C ALA A 55 0.00 11.96 1.38
N ALA A 56 -1.10 12.19 2.10
CA ALA A 56 -2.40 12.39 1.49
C ALA A 56 -2.45 13.61 0.54
N PRO A 57 -1.98 14.81 0.91
CA PRO A 57 -1.97 15.95 -0.02
C PRO A 57 -1.13 15.71 -1.27
N ALA A 58 0.03 15.03 -1.13
CA ALA A 58 0.85 14.70 -2.29
C ALA A 58 0.14 13.68 -3.21
N VAL A 59 -0.52 12.66 -2.64
CA VAL A 59 -1.30 11.71 -3.45
C VAL A 59 -2.45 12.41 -4.16
N VAL A 60 -3.20 13.28 -3.46
CA VAL A 60 -4.27 14.08 -4.08
C VAL A 60 -3.72 14.95 -5.20
N GLY A 61 -2.59 15.64 -5.00
CA GLY A 61 -1.98 16.47 -6.03
C GLY A 61 -1.53 15.69 -7.27
N TYR A 62 -1.01 14.48 -7.10
CA TYR A 62 -0.71 13.58 -8.22
C TYR A 62 -1.98 13.18 -8.97
N TRP A 63 -3.02 12.74 -8.24
CA TRP A 63 -4.28 12.31 -8.82
C TRP A 63 -4.97 13.44 -9.57
N ARG A 64 -5.08 14.62 -8.94
CA ARG A 64 -5.59 15.86 -9.53
C ARG A 64 -4.85 16.23 -10.80
N GLY A 65 -3.52 16.32 -10.71
CA GLY A 65 -2.70 16.65 -11.88
C GLY A 65 -2.90 15.68 -13.03
N THR A 66 -2.88 14.37 -12.76
CA THR A 66 -3.04 13.34 -13.79
C THR A 66 -4.44 13.36 -14.42
N TRP A 67 -5.47 13.57 -13.59
CA TRP A 67 -6.86 13.60 -14.03
C TRP A 67 -7.13 14.78 -14.94
N GLU A 68 -6.73 15.98 -14.53
CA GLU A 68 -6.97 17.20 -15.28
C GLU A 68 -6.07 17.34 -16.51
N LEU A 69 -4.82 16.84 -16.47
CA LEU A 69 -4.02 16.70 -17.70
C LEU A 69 -4.73 15.81 -18.72
N SER A 70 -5.46 14.79 -18.27
CA SER A 70 -6.28 13.97 -19.16
C SER A 70 -7.51 14.75 -19.66
N ASP A 71 -8.04 15.72 -18.91
CA ASP A 71 -9.06 16.66 -19.41
C ASP A 71 -8.51 17.60 -20.48
N PHE A 72 -7.26 18.06 -20.38
CA PHE A 72 -6.63 18.91 -21.40
C PHE A 72 -6.26 18.15 -22.68
N TYR A 73 -5.78 16.90 -22.58
CA TYR A 73 -5.15 16.22 -23.72
C TYR A 73 -5.95 15.05 -24.30
N VAL A 74 -6.83 14.40 -23.53
CA VAL A 74 -7.53 13.19 -24.00
C VAL A 74 -8.90 13.58 -24.53
N TYR A 75 -8.98 13.85 -25.84
CA TYR A 75 -10.22 14.22 -26.54
C TYR A 75 -11.01 15.33 -25.79
N PRO A 76 -10.43 16.52 -25.58
CA PRO A 76 -10.99 17.56 -24.72
C PRO A 76 -12.41 17.99 -25.14
N ASP A 77 -12.67 18.02 -26.44
CA ASP A 77 -13.96 18.49 -27.01
C ASP A 77 -15.01 17.38 -27.14
N GLU A 78 -14.64 16.12 -26.90
CA GLU A 78 -15.49 14.94 -27.16
C GLU A 78 -15.65 14.10 -25.88
N PRO A 79 -16.57 14.46 -24.96
CA PRO A 79 -16.63 13.87 -23.63
C PRO A 79 -16.89 12.36 -23.62
N VAL A 80 -17.67 11.85 -24.59
CA VAL A 80 -17.93 10.41 -24.74
C VAL A 80 -16.67 9.67 -25.14
N LEU A 81 -15.94 10.18 -26.14
CA LEU A 81 -14.70 9.57 -26.62
C LEU A 81 -13.59 9.67 -25.56
N SER A 82 -13.52 10.80 -24.85
CA SER A 82 -12.63 11.00 -23.71
C SER A 82 -12.88 9.98 -22.59
N SER A 83 -14.15 9.78 -22.23
CA SER A 83 -14.55 8.77 -21.24
C SER A 83 -14.18 7.37 -21.69
N PHE A 84 -14.52 7.00 -22.93
CA PHE A 84 -14.20 5.70 -23.50
C PHE A 84 -12.69 5.43 -23.57
N ALA A 85 -11.90 6.42 -23.98
CA ALA A 85 -10.45 6.33 -24.01
C ALA A 85 -9.87 6.11 -22.60
N SER A 86 -10.33 6.87 -21.61
CA SER A 86 -9.92 6.68 -20.21
C SER A 86 -10.31 5.31 -19.65
N ILE A 87 -11.52 4.82 -19.93
CA ILE A 87 -11.93 3.45 -19.57
C ILE A 87 -10.99 2.43 -20.20
N THR A 88 -10.71 2.56 -21.50
CA THR A 88 -9.87 1.61 -22.25
C THR A 88 -8.45 1.58 -21.69
N ILE A 89 -7.82 2.75 -21.53
CA ILE A 89 -6.47 2.89 -20.98
C ILE A 89 -6.44 2.34 -19.54
N GLY A 90 -7.40 2.78 -18.72
CA GLY A 90 -7.44 2.46 -17.31
C GLY A 90 -7.67 0.98 -17.05
N PHE A 91 -8.81 0.43 -17.47
CA PHE A 91 -9.18 -0.95 -17.16
C PHE A 91 -8.26 -1.96 -17.84
N THR A 92 -7.79 -1.71 -19.08
CA THR A 92 -6.82 -2.59 -19.74
C THR A 92 -5.48 -2.58 -19.01
N GLY A 93 -5.01 -1.39 -18.60
CA GLY A 93 -3.78 -1.25 -17.83
C GLY A 93 -3.86 -1.93 -16.46
N LEU A 94 -4.95 -1.66 -15.71
CA LEU A 94 -5.20 -2.29 -14.41
C LEU A 94 -5.25 -3.82 -14.54
N PHE A 95 -5.96 -4.34 -15.54
CA PHE A 95 -6.03 -5.77 -15.81
C PHE A 95 -4.66 -6.36 -16.15
N ALA A 96 -3.91 -5.71 -17.05
CA ALA A 96 -2.58 -6.16 -17.47
C ALA A 96 -1.60 -6.20 -16.28
N PHE A 97 -1.53 -5.15 -15.46
CA PHE A 97 -0.66 -5.14 -14.28
C PHE A 97 -1.07 -6.17 -13.24
N ASN A 98 -2.37 -6.42 -13.07
CA ASN A 98 -2.86 -7.47 -12.17
C ASN A 98 -2.44 -8.86 -12.67
N VAL A 99 -2.58 -9.16 -13.96
CA VAL A 99 -2.16 -10.45 -14.55
C VAL A 99 -0.64 -10.63 -14.51
N LEU A 100 0.12 -9.57 -14.78
CA LEU A 100 1.58 -9.60 -14.89
C LEU A 100 2.32 -9.46 -13.55
N GLN A 101 1.60 -9.27 -12.44
CA GLN A 101 2.18 -8.95 -11.12
C GLN A 101 3.30 -9.92 -10.68
N HIS A 102 3.12 -11.22 -10.91
CA HIS A 102 4.08 -12.25 -10.52
C HIS A 102 5.34 -12.20 -11.39
N GLY A 103 5.16 -12.05 -12.70
CA GLY A 103 6.28 -11.90 -13.65
C GLY A 103 7.08 -10.63 -13.38
N LEU A 104 6.41 -9.52 -13.07
CA LEU A 104 7.07 -8.26 -12.67
C LEU A 104 7.87 -8.43 -11.38
N ASN A 105 7.31 -9.12 -10.38
CA ASN A 105 8.02 -9.40 -9.13
C ASN A 105 9.26 -10.28 -9.34
N ASP A 106 9.19 -11.25 -10.26
CA ASP A 106 10.31 -12.11 -10.59
C ASP A 106 11.39 -11.39 -11.40
N ILE A 107 10.99 -10.55 -12.37
CA ILE A 107 11.93 -9.82 -13.25
C ILE A 107 12.60 -8.66 -12.49
N LEU A 108 11.80 -7.85 -11.81
CA LEU A 108 12.25 -6.66 -11.09
C LEU A 108 12.46 -7.02 -9.61
N HIS A 109 13.57 -7.71 -9.33
CA HIS A 109 13.99 -8.03 -7.97
C HIS A 109 15.36 -7.38 -7.65
N PRO A 110 15.56 -6.77 -6.46
CA PRO A 110 16.83 -6.16 -6.07
C PRO A 110 18.02 -7.12 -6.13
N ASP A 111 17.79 -8.40 -5.85
CA ASP A 111 18.82 -9.44 -5.82
C ASP A 111 19.34 -9.81 -7.22
N LYS A 112 18.56 -9.53 -8.27
CA LYS A 112 19.00 -9.74 -9.65
C LYS A 112 19.77 -8.52 -10.15
N HIS A 113 19.09 -7.38 -10.23
CA HIS A 113 19.66 -6.13 -10.74
C HIS A 113 19.10 -4.93 -9.98
N ARG A 114 19.86 -4.44 -8.99
CA ARG A 114 19.44 -3.34 -8.12
C ARG A 114 19.03 -2.05 -8.85
N LEU A 115 19.79 -1.66 -9.88
CA LEU A 115 19.44 -0.46 -10.67
C LEU A 115 18.17 -0.67 -11.50
N SER A 116 18.03 -1.84 -12.12
CA SER A 116 16.82 -2.21 -12.88
C SER A 116 15.59 -2.25 -11.97
N TYR A 117 15.74 -2.74 -10.74
CA TYR A 117 14.67 -2.71 -9.75
C TYR A 117 14.24 -1.27 -9.45
N TYR A 118 15.15 -0.39 -9.03
CA TYR A 118 14.75 0.97 -8.66
C TYR A 118 14.16 1.75 -9.83
N LEU A 119 14.76 1.67 -11.02
CA LEU A 119 14.24 2.38 -12.19
C LEU A 119 12.91 1.76 -12.66
N GLY A 120 12.87 0.45 -12.82
CA GLY A 120 11.70 -0.28 -13.30
C GLY A 120 10.51 -0.18 -12.35
N SER A 121 10.75 -0.19 -11.03
CA SER A 121 9.70 -0.07 -10.03
C SER A 121 9.08 1.33 -10.03
N ARG A 122 9.85 2.41 -10.29
CA ARG A 122 9.31 3.77 -10.40
C ARG A 122 8.54 3.96 -11.69
N ILE A 123 9.04 3.44 -12.81
CA ILE A 123 8.32 3.45 -14.08
C ILE A 123 6.99 2.69 -13.92
N TYR A 124 7.02 1.51 -13.29
CA TYR A 124 5.81 0.77 -12.94
C TYR A 124 4.83 1.63 -12.15
N THR A 125 5.25 2.28 -11.06
CA THR A 125 4.36 3.10 -10.24
C THR A 125 3.77 4.27 -11.03
N GLY A 126 4.55 4.94 -11.88
CA GLY A 126 4.06 6.04 -12.72
C GLY A 126 3.03 5.57 -13.75
N VAL A 127 3.33 4.51 -14.50
CA VAL A 127 2.43 3.98 -15.55
C VAL A 127 1.18 3.36 -14.93
N PHE A 128 1.33 2.57 -13.86
CA PHE A 128 0.20 1.96 -13.18
C PHE A 128 -0.67 3.03 -12.51
N GLY A 129 -0.08 4.05 -11.89
CA GLY A 129 -0.80 5.19 -11.33
C GLY A 129 -1.60 5.95 -12.39
N PHE A 130 -1.02 6.17 -13.58
CA PHE A 130 -1.74 6.76 -14.72
C PHE A 130 -2.95 5.91 -15.15
N CYS A 131 -2.81 4.57 -15.16
CA CYS A 131 -3.91 3.66 -15.44
C CYS A 131 -4.99 3.70 -14.35
N CYS A 132 -4.61 3.76 -13.06
CA CYS A 132 -5.55 3.93 -11.94
C CYS A 132 -6.40 5.19 -12.13
N VAL A 133 -5.76 6.35 -12.36
CA VAL A 133 -6.47 7.62 -12.54
C VAL A 133 -7.40 7.56 -13.74
N ASN A 134 -6.98 6.99 -14.87
CA ASN A 134 -7.83 6.87 -16.06
C ASN A 134 -9.01 5.91 -15.88
N ALA A 135 -8.84 4.82 -15.13
CA ALA A 135 -9.96 3.92 -14.84
C ALA A 135 -11.04 4.64 -14.01
N TRP A 136 -10.61 5.43 -13.01
CA TRP A 136 -11.51 6.24 -12.20
C TRP A 136 -12.16 7.35 -13.00
N ARG A 137 -11.38 8.13 -13.76
CA ARG A 137 -11.87 9.21 -14.62
C ARG A 137 -12.88 8.70 -15.63
N GLY A 138 -12.57 7.61 -16.32
CA GLY A 138 -13.46 7.01 -17.31
C GLY A 138 -14.78 6.55 -16.71
N ALA A 139 -14.73 5.77 -15.62
CA ALA A 139 -15.95 5.29 -14.95
C ALA A 139 -16.79 6.43 -14.34
N TRP A 140 -16.13 7.45 -13.78
CA TRP A 140 -16.78 8.65 -13.24
C TRP A 140 -17.48 9.44 -14.34
N LYS A 141 -16.78 9.76 -15.44
CA LYS A 141 -17.36 10.47 -16.59
C LYS A 141 -18.48 9.68 -17.24
N ALA A 142 -18.36 8.36 -17.35
CA ALA A 142 -19.45 7.53 -17.87
C ALA A 142 -20.72 7.68 -17.03
N LEU A 143 -20.61 7.68 -15.69
CA LEU A 143 -21.77 7.98 -14.84
C LEU A 143 -22.31 9.39 -15.08
N ASP A 144 -21.45 10.40 -15.18
CA ASP A 144 -21.92 11.78 -15.38
C ASP A 144 -22.62 11.98 -16.74
N ILE A 145 -22.19 11.26 -17.78
CA ILE A 145 -22.79 11.32 -19.12
C ILE A 145 -24.12 10.55 -19.17
N TYR A 146 -24.18 9.36 -18.57
CA TYR A 146 -25.31 8.44 -18.73
C TYR A 146 -26.29 8.43 -17.57
N THR A 147 -26.00 9.13 -16.46
CA THR A 147 -26.89 9.26 -15.31
C THR A 147 -27.13 10.71 -14.96
N GLU A 148 -28.34 11.04 -14.52
CA GLU A 148 -28.66 12.38 -14.06
C GLU A 148 -27.92 12.70 -12.76
N LEU A 149 -27.46 13.95 -12.64
CA LEU A 149 -26.79 14.48 -11.44
C LEU A 149 -27.78 14.90 -10.33
N MET A 150 -29.04 14.46 -10.41
CA MET A 150 -30.02 14.75 -9.37
C MET A 150 -29.64 14.05 -8.06
N PRO A 151 -29.87 14.69 -6.88
CA PRO A 151 -29.54 14.10 -5.59
C PRO A 151 -30.08 12.68 -5.40
N GLY A 152 -31.31 12.42 -5.89
CA GLY A 152 -31.94 11.10 -5.80
C GLY A 152 -31.20 10.02 -6.60
N THR A 153 -30.80 10.31 -7.84
CA THR A 153 -30.07 9.37 -8.70
C THR A 153 -28.66 9.11 -8.19
N VAL A 154 -27.97 10.16 -7.75
CA VAL A 154 -26.65 10.06 -7.12
C VAL A 154 -26.74 9.22 -5.84
N PHE A 155 -27.70 9.50 -4.96
CA PHE A 155 -27.92 8.72 -3.74
C PHE A 155 -28.24 7.24 -4.05
N ALA A 156 -29.14 6.97 -4.99
CA ALA A 156 -29.52 5.61 -5.36
C ALA A 156 -28.32 4.81 -5.89
N THR A 157 -27.55 5.37 -6.83
CA THR A 157 -26.35 4.72 -7.39
C THR A 157 -25.28 4.47 -6.32
N THR A 158 -25.10 5.42 -5.38
CA THR A 158 -24.19 5.27 -4.24
C THR A 158 -24.60 4.12 -3.33
N ILE A 159 -25.86 4.07 -2.90
CA ILE A 159 -26.36 3.06 -1.95
C ILE A 159 -26.38 1.67 -2.58
N VAL A 160 -26.79 1.54 -3.84
CA VAL A 160 -26.76 0.26 -4.56
C VAL A 160 -25.31 -0.24 -4.67
N SER A 161 -24.36 0.63 -4.98
CA SER A 161 -22.95 0.25 -5.09
C SER A 161 -22.35 -0.13 -3.74
N LEU A 162 -22.66 0.62 -2.69
CA LEU A 162 -22.24 0.32 -1.33
C LEU A 162 -22.83 -1.00 -0.82
N LEU A 163 -24.10 -1.28 -1.11
CA LEU A 163 -24.75 -2.55 -0.78
C LEU A 163 -24.10 -3.72 -1.51
N ALA A 164 -23.79 -3.57 -2.81
CA ALA A 164 -23.08 -4.58 -3.57
C ALA A 164 -21.69 -4.87 -2.98
N LEU A 165 -20.93 -3.83 -2.62
CA LEU A 165 -19.65 -3.98 -1.92
C LEU A 165 -19.83 -4.67 -0.56
N GLY A 166 -20.86 -4.30 0.21
CA GLY A 166 -21.17 -4.93 1.51
C GLY A 166 -21.49 -6.42 1.39
N ILE A 167 -22.28 -6.81 0.39
CA ILE A 167 -22.59 -8.22 0.10
C ILE A 167 -21.31 -9.00 -0.24
N MET A 168 -20.41 -8.38 -1.01
CA MET A 168 -19.12 -8.98 -1.37
C MET A 168 -18.08 -8.89 -0.26
N ARG A 169 -18.35 -8.20 0.85
CA ARG A 169 -17.36 -7.91 1.91
C ARG A 169 -16.14 -7.17 1.37
N ALA A 170 -16.39 -6.14 0.58
CA ALA A 170 -15.37 -5.35 -0.12
C ALA A 170 -15.49 -3.84 0.17
N VAL A 171 -16.20 -3.42 1.21
CA VAL A 171 -16.39 -2.02 1.61
C VAL A 171 -15.04 -1.35 1.90
N ARG A 172 -14.07 -2.02 2.55
CA ARG A 172 -12.76 -1.41 2.86
C ARG A 172 -12.04 -0.89 1.62
N ASN A 173 -12.33 -1.41 0.43
CA ASN A 173 -11.67 -0.98 -0.81
C ASN A 173 -11.96 0.48 -1.20
N VAL A 174 -12.91 1.15 -0.55
CA VAL A 174 -13.10 2.60 -0.68
C VAL A 174 -12.04 3.42 0.09
N SER A 175 -11.18 2.78 0.88
CA SER A 175 -10.16 3.46 1.69
C SER A 175 -9.05 4.06 0.82
N ALA A 176 -8.59 5.25 1.17
CA ALA A 176 -7.44 5.92 0.57
C ALA A 176 -6.66 6.72 1.65
N PRO A 177 -5.53 7.35 1.33
CA PRO A 177 -4.91 8.33 2.23
C PRO A 177 -5.92 9.37 2.69
N PRO A 178 -6.03 9.69 3.99
CA PRO A 178 -4.97 9.59 4.99
C PRO A 178 -4.98 8.31 5.84
N PHE A 179 -5.88 7.37 5.56
CA PHE A 179 -6.05 6.14 6.36
C PHE A 179 -5.32 4.92 5.78
N SER A 180 -4.72 5.05 4.60
CA SER A 180 -3.86 4.02 4.04
C SER A 180 -2.57 4.64 3.53
N LEU A 181 -1.46 3.94 3.75
CA LEU A 181 -0.14 4.35 3.30
C LEU A 181 0.65 3.11 2.92
N VAL A 182 1.31 3.14 1.77
CA VAL A 182 2.10 2.02 1.25
C VAL A 182 3.53 2.47 1.00
N LEU A 183 4.48 1.80 1.65
CA LEU A 183 5.90 2.04 1.41
C LEU A 183 6.37 1.37 0.13
N ASP A 184 7.42 1.93 -0.44
CA ASP A 184 8.11 1.41 -1.60
C ASP A 184 9.12 0.33 -1.19
N SER A 185 8.65 -0.67 -0.45
CA SER A 185 9.44 -1.83 -0.06
C SER A 185 9.42 -2.90 -1.14
N CYS A 186 10.56 -3.58 -1.33
CA CYS A 186 10.68 -4.67 -2.31
C CYS A 186 9.70 -5.81 -2.05
N PRO A 187 9.59 -6.37 -0.82
CA PRO A 187 8.52 -7.28 -0.50
C PRO A 187 7.24 -6.46 -0.52
N GLY A 188 6.52 -6.48 -1.61
CA GLY A 188 5.49 -5.46 -1.75
C GLY A 188 4.97 -5.31 -3.13
N TYR A 189 5.97 -5.18 -3.99
CA TYR A 189 5.94 -3.96 -4.77
C TYR A 189 4.93 -4.08 -5.89
N PHE A 190 4.89 -5.24 -6.52
CA PHE A 190 4.05 -5.50 -7.69
C PHE A 190 2.76 -6.27 -7.34
N GLU A 191 2.60 -6.70 -6.08
CA GLU A 191 1.50 -7.57 -5.68
C GLU A 191 0.17 -6.80 -5.64
N VAL A 192 -0.82 -7.34 -6.36
CA VAL A 192 -2.19 -6.84 -6.48
C VAL A 192 -3.12 -7.98 -6.10
N GLN A 193 -3.58 -7.96 -4.86
CA GLN A 193 -4.48 -8.98 -4.32
C GLN A 193 -5.79 -9.01 -5.10
N THR A 194 -6.27 -10.20 -5.48
CA THR A 194 -7.54 -10.36 -6.19
C THR A 194 -8.64 -10.85 -5.23
N MET A 195 -9.90 -10.66 -5.62
CA MET A 195 -11.08 -10.99 -4.82
C MET A 195 -11.10 -12.47 -4.41
N PHE A 196 -10.82 -13.38 -5.34
CA PHE A 196 -10.92 -14.82 -5.12
C PHE A 196 -9.57 -15.49 -4.84
N ARG A 197 -8.46 -14.73 -4.92
CA ARG A 197 -7.09 -15.20 -4.63
C ARG A 197 -6.69 -16.44 -5.40
N VAL A 198 -7.11 -16.50 -6.66
CA VAL A 198 -6.80 -17.63 -7.53
C VAL A 198 -5.31 -17.61 -7.87
N ASN A 199 -4.63 -18.75 -7.69
CA ASN A 199 -3.22 -18.89 -8.07
C ASN A 199 -3.05 -19.02 -9.58
N ASN A 200 -2.01 -18.39 -10.11
CA ASN A 200 -1.68 -18.38 -11.55
C ASN A 200 -1.08 -19.69 -12.09
N THR A 201 -0.85 -20.71 -11.26
CA THR A 201 -0.08 -21.92 -11.61
C THR A 201 -0.89 -23.06 -12.19
N ARG A 202 -2.21 -23.12 -11.93
CA ARG A 202 -3.03 -24.31 -12.24
C ARG A 202 -4.24 -23.99 -13.12
N ASP A 203 -4.96 -22.91 -12.81
CA ASP A 203 -6.21 -22.54 -13.47
C ASP A 203 -6.12 -21.12 -14.05
N TRP A 204 -5.38 -20.98 -15.15
CA TRP A 204 -5.11 -19.67 -15.75
C TRP A 204 -6.38 -18.92 -16.17
N SER A 205 -7.42 -19.64 -16.64
CA SER A 205 -8.72 -19.04 -16.96
C SER A 205 -9.42 -18.46 -15.73
N LEU A 206 -9.40 -19.16 -14.59
CA LEU A 206 -9.97 -18.67 -13.34
C LEU A 206 -9.16 -17.49 -12.78
N TYR A 207 -7.84 -17.51 -12.94
CA TYR A 207 -6.99 -16.40 -12.56
C TYR A 207 -7.31 -15.14 -13.38
N LEU A 208 -7.43 -15.26 -14.71
CA LEU A 208 -7.83 -14.14 -15.56
C LEU A 208 -9.23 -13.63 -15.19
N LEU A 209 -10.18 -14.52 -14.91
CA LEU A 209 -11.52 -14.13 -14.50
C LEU A 209 -11.52 -13.41 -13.14
N ASP A 210 -10.69 -13.85 -12.19
CA ASP A 210 -10.53 -13.21 -10.88
C ASP A 210 -9.90 -11.82 -11.02
N CYS A 211 -8.87 -11.65 -11.85
CA CYS A 211 -8.31 -10.33 -12.19
C CYS A 211 -9.38 -9.43 -12.82
N ALA A 212 -10.13 -9.94 -13.80
CA ALA A 212 -11.18 -9.19 -14.48
C ALA A 212 -12.32 -8.79 -13.53
N PHE A 213 -12.74 -9.68 -12.63
CA PHE A 213 -13.77 -9.40 -11.64
C PHE A 213 -13.28 -8.35 -10.62
N SER A 214 -12.06 -8.51 -10.12
CA SER A 214 -11.46 -7.59 -9.15
C SER A 214 -11.36 -6.17 -9.70
N VAL A 215 -10.88 -6.02 -10.93
CA VAL A 215 -10.73 -4.71 -11.57
C VAL A 215 -12.08 -4.17 -12.06
N GLY A 216 -12.83 -4.97 -12.81
CA GLY A 216 -14.05 -4.55 -13.51
C GLY A 216 -15.26 -4.37 -12.61
N VAL A 217 -15.47 -5.25 -11.62
CA VAL A 217 -16.64 -5.20 -10.73
C VAL A 217 -16.32 -4.42 -9.47
N VAL A 218 -15.35 -4.89 -8.68
CA VAL A 218 -15.03 -4.25 -7.38
C VAL A 218 -14.47 -2.84 -7.60
N GLY A 219 -13.53 -2.68 -8.54
CA GLY A 219 -12.96 -1.37 -8.88
C GLY A 219 -14.02 -0.34 -9.31
N THR A 220 -14.95 -0.73 -10.20
CA THR A 220 -16.02 0.17 -10.66
C THR A 220 -16.97 0.58 -9.54
N LEU A 221 -17.37 -0.36 -8.68
CA LEU A 221 -18.26 -0.06 -7.55
C LEU A 221 -17.61 0.92 -6.55
N VAL A 222 -16.30 0.80 -6.33
CA VAL A 222 -15.56 1.76 -5.49
C VAL A 222 -15.63 3.17 -6.09
N VAL A 223 -15.43 3.31 -7.41
CA VAL A 223 -15.57 4.61 -8.10
C VAL A 223 -16.97 5.18 -7.90
N PHE A 224 -18.01 4.34 -8.01
CA PHE A 224 -19.40 4.79 -7.90
C PHE A 224 -19.71 5.31 -6.49
N VAL A 225 -19.21 4.64 -5.44
CA VAL A 225 -19.36 5.10 -4.06
C VAL A 225 -18.62 6.41 -3.81
N TRP A 226 -17.38 6.55 -4.30
CA TRP A 226 -16.60 7.78 -4.23
C TRP A 226 -17.29 8.95 -4.93
N ARG A 227 -17.69 8.75 -6.18
CA ARG A 227 -18.44 9.73 -7.00
C ARG A 227 -19.72 10.17 -6.33
N GLY A 228 -20.45 9.20 -5.79
CA GLY A 228 -21.65 9.39 -5.02
C GLY A 228 -21.51 10.39 -3.88
N VAL A 229 -20.59 10.10 -2.95
CA VAL A 229 -20.35 10.95 -1.78
C VAL A 229 -19.78 12.31 -2.19
N TRP A 230 -18.88 12.35 -3.18
CA TRP A 230 -18.29 13.58 -3.67
C TRP A 230 -19.34 14.56 -4.20
N ILE A 231 -20.22 14.09 -5.10
CA ILE A 231 -21.26 14.95 -5.71
C ILE A 231 -22.31 15.36 -4.68
N LEU A 232 -22.67 14.49 -3.72
CA LEU A 232 -23.56 14.90 -2.63
C LEU A 232 -22.95 16.06 -1.83
N ILE A 233 -21.64 16.06 -1.59
CA ILE A 233 -20.96 17.20 -0.95
C ILE A 233 -20.99 18.44 -1.84
N ASP A 234 -20.75 18.30 -3.16
CA ASP A 234 -20.87 19.43 -4.11
C ASP A 234 -22.24 20.10 -4.07
N ILE A 235 -23.31 19.30 -3.97
CA ILE A 235 -24.69 19.79 -3.95
C ILE A 235 -25.03 20.52 -2.64
N TYR A 236 -24.54 20.03 -1.50
CA TYR A 236 -25.01 20.49 -0.18
C TYR A 236 -24.04 21.41 0.57
N LEU A 237 -22.73 21.30 0.35
CA LEU A 237 -21.73 22.02 1.14
C LEU A 237 -21.32 23.32 0.45
N PHE A 238 -21.97 24.42 0.83
CA PHE A 238 -21.73 25.76 0.28
C PHE A 238 -21.72 25.79 -1.27
N PRO A 239 -22.81 25.37 -1.95
CA PRO A 239 -22.82 25.20 -3.40
C PRO A 239 -22.51 26.48 -4.18
N GLU A 240 -22.87 27.64 -3.62
CA GLU A 240 -22.66 28.95 -4.25
C GLU A 240 -21.30 29.60 -3.93
N ASN A 241 -20.50 28.99 -3.04
CA ASN A 241 -19.21 29.55 -2.62
C ASN A 241 -18.12 28.46 -2.63
N PRO A 242 -17.35 28.36 -3.73
CA PRO A 242 -16.36 27.29 -3.90
C PRO A 242 -15.23 27.36 -2.85
N GLU A 243 -14.84 28.56 -2.40
CA GLU A 243 -13.81 28.73 -1.36
C GLU A 243 -14.27 28.15 -0.01
N TYR A 244 -15.49 28.50 0.42
CA TYR A 244 -16.07 27.95 1.65
C TYR A 244 -16.39 26.47 1.52
N SER A 245 -16.75 26.00 0.32
CA SER A 245 -16.94 24.57 0.06
C SER A 245 -15.64 23.78 0.21
N ALA A 246 -14.53 24.32 -0.32
CA ALA A 246 -13.20 23.71 -0.20
C ALA A 246 -12.71 23.71 1.26
N LEU A 247 -12.72 24.87 1.93
CA LEU A 247 -12.32 24.98 3.34
C LEU A 247 -13.22 24.18 4.28
N GLY A 248 -14.53 24.18 4.03
CA GLY A 248 -15.50 23.38 4.77
C GLY A 248 -15.22 21.89 4.65
N SER A 249 -14.87 21.41 3.44
CA SER A 249 -14.49 20.01 3.22
C SER A 249 -13.21 19.67 3.97
N LEU A 250 -12.19 20.53 3.92
CA LEU A 250 -10.95 20.32 4.69
C LEU A 250 -11.23 20.24 6.20
N ALA A 251 -12.03 21.17 6.73
CA ALA A 251 -12.35 21.23 8.16
C ALA A 251 -13.12 19.98 8.62
N ILE A 252 -14.18 19.59 7.89
CA ILE A 252 -14.97 18.39 8.17
C ILE A 252 -14.11 17.14 8.02
N GLY A 253 -13.34 17.04 6.93
CA GLY A 253 -12.48 15.91 6.63
C GLY A 253 -11.45 15.66 7.71
N TYR A 254 -10.63 16.66 8.07
CA TYR A 254 -9.61 16.50 9.10
C TYR A 254 -10.21 16.31 10.50
N PHE A 255 -11.39 16.86 10.79
CA PHE A 255 -12.09 16.55 12.03
C PHE A 255 -12.49 15.07 12.10
N ILE A 256 -13.06 14.51 11.03
CA ILE A 256 -13.40 13.08 10.97
C ILE A 256 -12.13 12.23 11.07
N VAL A 257 -11.03 12.62 10.43
CA VAL A 257 -9.73 11.96 10.56
C VAL A 257 -9.27 11.91 12.00
N LEU A 258 -9.28 13.04 12.72
CA LEU A 258 -8.92 13.08 14.13
C LEU A 258 -9.79 12.15 14.97
N VAL A 259 -11.12 12.21 14.77
CA VAL A 259 -12.09 11.41 15.53
C VAL A 259 -11.88 9.91 15.26
N THR A 260 -11.73 9.50 14.01
CA THR A 260 -11.58 8.10 13.64
C THR A 260 -10.27 7.49 14.13
N PHE A 261 -9.14 8.20 14.06
CA PHE A 261 -7.90 7.74 14.68
C PHE A 261 -8.01 7.65 16.21
N CYS A 262 -8.70 8.59 16.86
CA CYS A 262 -8.98 8.52 18.31
C CYS A 262 -9.86 7.32 18.68
N LEU A 263 -10.84 6.97 17.84
CA LEU A 263 -11.76 5.85 18.04
C LEU A 263 -11.14 4.49 17.68
N GLN A 264 -10.09 4.45 16.87
CA GLN A 264 -9.49 3.20 16.38
C GLN A 264 -9.12 2.20 17.50
N PRO A 265 -8.52 2.58 18.65
CA PRO A 265 -8.23 1.64 19.74
C PRO A 265 -9.49 1.01 20.34
N LEU A 266 -10.55 1.82 20.52
CA LEU A 266 -11.84 1.34 21.00
C LEU A 266 -12.48 0.37 19.99
N MET A 267 -12.46 0.73 18.70
CA MET A 267 -13.00 -0.11 17.65
C MET A 267 -12.25 -1.43 17.50
N ARG A 268 -10.92 -1.41 17.65
CA ARG A 268 -10.10 -2.64 17.69
C ARG A 268 -10.50 -3.53 18.85
N TYR A 269 -10.72 -2.95 20.05
CA TYR A 269 -11.18 -3.69 21.22
C TYR A 269 -12.56 -4.33 21.00
N ILE A 270 -13.51 -3.57 20.44
CA ILE A 270 -14.85 -4.06 20.12
C ILE A 270 -14.78 -5.20 19.08
N CYS A 271 -14.10 -4.98 17.96
CA CYS A 271 -13.98 -5.98 16.88
C CYS A 271 -13.21 -7.24 17.31
N ALA A 272 -12.34 -7.15 18.32
CA ALA A 272 -11.68 -8.32 18.89
C ALA A 272 -12.63 -9.24 19.69
N ARG A 273 -13.79 -8.72 20.12
CA ARG A 273 -14.79 -9.47 20.91
C ARG A 273 -16.03 -9.87 20.11
N LEU A 274 -16.29 -9.21 18.99
CA LEU A 274 -17.39 -9.56 18.09
C LEU A 274 -16.98 -10.70 17.14
N GLN A 275 -17.98 -11.43 16.63
CA GLN A 275 -17.80 -12.50 15.64
C GLN A 275 -18.89 -12.41 14.56
N GLY A 276 -18.65 -13.09 13.43
CA GLY A 276 -19.61 -13.22 12.34
C GLY A 276 -20.05 -11.88 11.73
N LEU A 277 -21.34 -11.81 11.35
CA LEU A 277 -21.93 -10.67 10.64
C LEU A 277 -21.90 -9.36 11.45
N VAL A 278 -22.06 -9.44 12.78
CA VAL A 278 -22.04 -8.25 13.64
C VAL A 278 -20.65 -7.61 13.64
N ARG A 279 -19.57 -8.42 13.66
CA ARG A 279 -18.20 -7.91 13.54
C ARG A 279 -17.98 -7.21 12.21
N LEU A 280 -18.47 -7.82 11.13
CA LEU A 280 -18.39 -7.26 9.78
C LEU A 280 -19.09 -5.90 9.71
N MET A 281 -20.37 -5.82 10.09
CA MET A 281 -21.14 -4.57 10.06
C MET A 281 -20.50 -3.46 10.89
N VAL A 282 -20.00 -3.77 12.10
CA VAL A 282 -19.33 -2.78 12.97
C VAL A 282 -18.02 -2.29 12.33
N ALA A 283 -17.25 -3.19 11.71
CA ALA A 283 -16.03 -2.81 10.99
C ALA A 283 -16.36 -1.94 9.77
N ASP A 284 -17.35 -2.32 8.98
CA ASP A 284 -17.74 -1.60 7.76
C ASP A 284 -18.28 -0.20 8.07
N VAL A 285 -19.09 -0.04 9.12
CA VAL A 285 -19.57 1.29 9.55
C VAL A 285 -18.41 2.18 9.98
N PHE A 286 -17.43 1.64 10.70
CA PHE A 286 -16.25 2.41 11.11
C PHE A 286 -15.35 2.78 9.93
N LEU A 287 -15.14 1.86 8.98
CA LEU A 287 -14.39 2.12 7.76
C LEU A 287 -15.14 3.11 6.86
N PHE A 288 -16.46 3.03 6.78
CA PHE A 288 -17.27 4.01 6.06
C PHE A 288 -17.18 5.41 6.67
N LEU A 289 -17.14 5.54 8.01
CA LEU A 289 -16.87 6.82 8.66
C LEU A 289 -15.50 7.38 8.26
N SER A 290 -14.45 6.53 8.22
CA SER A 290 -13.12 6.96 7.75
C SER A 290 -13.13 7.38 6.28
N PHE A 291 -13.92 6.69 5.45
CA PHE A 291 -14.12 7.04 4.05
C PHE A 291 -14.78 8.42 3.87
N LEU A 292 -15.80 8.76 4.67
CA LEU A 292 -16.39 10.12 4.63
C LEU A 292 -15.35 11.21 4.94
N GLY A 293 -14.45 10.96 5.90
CA GLY A 293 -13.32 11.84 6.17
C GLY A 293 -12.34 11.92 5.00
N THR A 294 -12.06 10.78 4.37
CA THR A 294 -11.18 10.66 3.19
C THR A 294 -11.70 11.51 2.03
N VAL A 295 -12.96 11.34 1.63
CA VAL A 295 -13.56 12.08 0.51
C VAL A 295 -13.51 13.58 0.76
N ASN A 296 -13.83 14.03 1.98
CA ASN A 296 -13.77 15.45 2.35
C ASN A 296 -12.33 16.01 2.30
N VAL A 297 -11.34 15.26 2.77
CA VAL A 297 -9.92 15.66 2.65
C VAL A 297 -9.50 15.74 1.18
N TRP A 298 -9.82 14.72 0.38
CA TRP A 298 -9.47 14.69 -1.04
C TRP A 298 -10.12 15.84 -1.81
N ARG A 299 -11.44 16.01 -1.67
CA ARG A 299 -12.19 17.10 -2.28
C ARG A 299 -11.69 18.46 -1.84
N GLY A 300 -11.46 18.65 -0.55
CA GLY A 300 -10.96 19.90 -0.01
C GLY A 300 -9.59 20.29 -0.56
N ILE A 301 -8.66 19.33 -0.66
CA ILE A 301 -7.32 19.57 -1.22
C ILE A 301 -7.39 19.79 -2.73
N TRP A 302 -8.19 18.99 -3.44
CA TRP A 302 -8.38 19.11 -4.89
C TRP A 302 -8.90 20.51 -5.24
N ASN A 303 -10.01 20.93 -4.64
CA ASN A 303 -10.60 22.25 -4.88
C ASN A 303 -9.68 23.39 -4.44
N ALA A 304 -8.91 23.20 -3.35
CA ALA A 304 -7.92 24.18 -2.92
C ALA A 304 -6.81 24.38 -3.96
N LEU A 305 -6.36 23.30 -4.61
CA LEU A 305 -5.39 23.39 -5.70
C LEU A 305 -6.00 24.09 -6.92
N ASP A 306 -7.24 23.78 -7.28
CA ASP A 306 -7.94 24.42 -8.40
C ASP A 306 -8.11 25.94 -8.20
N LEU A 307 -8.47 26.34 -6.98
CA LEU A 307 -8.75 27.74 -6.66
C LEU A 307 -7.48 28.58 -6.47
N TRP A 308 -6.43 28.00 -5.87
CA TRP A 308 -5.31 28.80 -5.36
C TRP A 308 -3.94 28.45 -5.97
N LEU A 309 -3.75 27.28 -6.59
CA LEU A 309 -2.47 26.93 -7.20
C LEU A 309 -2.47 27.30 -8.69
N LEU A 310 -1.85 28.44 -9.01
CA LEU A 310 -1.74 28.96 -10.38
C LEU A 310 -3.09 28.99 -11.12
N PRO A 311 -4.11 29.69 -10.59
CA PRO A 311 -5.45 29.71 -11.18
C PRO A 311 -5.47 30.24 -12.63
N ASP A 312 -4.53 31.12 -12.99
CA ASP A 312 -4.42 31.69 -14.35
C ASP A 312 -3.78 30.72 -15.36
N ASN A 313 -3.13 29.65 -14.90
CA ASN A 313 -2.50 28.64 -15.76
C ASN A 313 -2.73 27.22 -15.19
N PRO A 314 -3.96 26.70 -15.32
CA PRO A 314 -4.35 25.42 -14.74
C PRO A 314 -3.54 24.26 -15.34
N GLU A 315 -3.21 24.28 -16.63
CA GLU A 315 -2.41 23.23 -17.27
C GLU A 315 -1.02 23.10 -16.61
N LEU A 316 -0.32 24.22 -16.39
CA LEU A 316 0.95 24.23 -15.68
C LEU A 316 0.78 23.78 -14.23
N SER A 317 -0.31 24.19 -13.56
CA SER A 317 -0.66 23.72 -12.22
C SER A 317 -0.75 22.19 -12.19
N CYS A 318 -1.46 21.57 -13.14
CA CYS A 318 -1.60 20.12 -13.22
C CYS A 318 -0.26 19.42 -13.49
N TRP A 319 0.60 19.96 -14.35
CA TRP A 319 1.94 19.40 -14.59
C TRP A 319 2.83 19.45 -13.34
N ILE A 320 2.81 20.58 -12.63
CA ILE A 320 3.57 20.76 -11.39
C ILE A 320 3.09 19.76 -10.34
N THR A 321 1.78 19.60 -10.13
CA THR A 321 1.27 18.66 -9.13
C THR A 321 1.46 17.21 -9.55
N HIS A 322 1.29 16.87 -10.84
CA HIS A 322 1.54 15.53 -11.36
C HIS A 322 2.99 15.10 -11.14
N VAL A 323 3.96 15.86 -11.67
CA VAL A 323 5.38 15.50 -11.61
C VAL A 323 5.94 15.75 -10.21
N GLY A 324 5.65 16.91 -9.62
CA GLY A 324 6.17 17.33 -8.33
C GLY A 324 5.75 16.39 -7.21
N CYS A 325 4.46 16.04 -7.12
CA CYS A 325 4.01 15.13 -6.08
C CYS A 325 4.50 13.68 -6.30
N PHE A 326 4.59 13.21 -7.56
CA PHE A 326 5.16 11.89 -7.84
C PHE A 326 6.61 11.80 -7.36
N VAL A 327 7.46 12.75 -7.77
CA VAL A 327 8.87 12.81 -7.37
C VAL A 327 8.99 12.92 -5.86
N PHE A 328 8.18 13.78 -5.24
CA PHE A 328 8.18 13.96 -3.79
C PHE A 328 7.86 12.64 -3.05
N LEU A 329 6.82 11.91 -3.48
CA LEU A 329 6.46 10.62 -2.87
C LEU A 329 7.52 9.53 -3.13
N VAL A 330 8.20 9.55 -4.28
CA VAL A 330 9.33 8.66 -4.57
C VAL A 330 10.50 8.94 -3.62
N LEU A 331 10.82 10.22 -3.37
CA LEU A 331 11.86 10.62 -2.43
C LEU A 331 11.53 10.23 -0.98
N LEU A 332 10.25 10.28 -0.61
CA LEU A 332 9.74 9.78 0.66
C LEU A 332 9.59 8.25 0.70
N ASN A 333 9.89 7.54 -0.38
CA ASN A 333 9.78 6.08 -0.48
C ASN A 333 8.38 5.55 -0.14
N CYS A 334 7.33 6.27 -0.56
CA CYS A 334 5.93 5.89 -0.40
C CYS A 334 5.08 6.15 -1.66
N SER A 335 5.70 6.24 -2.83
CA SER A 335 5.02 6.48 -4.12
C SER A 335 3.97 5.42 -4.48
N ASN A 336 4.11 4.18 -3.99
CA ASN A 336 3.09 3.15 -4.17
C ASN A 336 1.75 3.46 -3.51
N THR A 337 1.70 4.43 -2.59
CA THR A 337 0.46 4.93 -2.00
C THR A 337 -0.47 5.55 -3.06
N ILE A 338 0.06 5.97 -4.20
CA ILE A 338 -0.72 6.49 -5.33
C ILE A 338 -1.66 5.44 -5.92
N LEU A 339 -1.29 4.15 -5.86
CA LEU A 339 -1.92 3.08 -6.60
C LEU A 339 -3.19 2.57 -5.91
N VAL A 340 -4.22 2.30 -6.69
CA VAL A 340 -5.36 1.49 -6.22
C VAL A 340 -4.98 0.03 -6.30
N ARG A 341 -4.75 -0.59 -5.14
CA ARG A 341 -4.17 -1.93 -5.04
C ARG A 341 -5.22 -2.96 -4.65
N GLY A 342 -5.59 -3.77 -5.62
CA GLY A 342 -6.25 -5.05 -5.39
C GLY A 342 -7.57 -4.96 -4.64
N VAL A 343 -7.98 -6.09 -4.08
CA VAL A 343 -9.22 -6.25 -3.33
C VAL A 343 -8.90 -6.82 -1.95
N TYR A 344 -9.28 -6.07 -0.93
CA TYR A 344 -9.23 -6.46 0.47
C TYR A 344 -10.59 -6.96 0.93
N ILE A 345 -10.59 -8.07 1.67
CA ILE A 345 -11.81 -8.69 2.20
C ILE A 345 -12.08 -8.16 3.60
N ASP A 346 -13.29 -7.65 3.81
CA ASP A 346 -13.69 -7.05 5.08
C ASP A 346 -13.75 -8.09 6.21
N ALA A 347 -13.31 -7.65 7.39
CA ALA A 347 -13.27 -8.46 8.60
C ALA A 347 -12.53 -9.79 8.44
N GLU A 348 -11.55 -9.87 7.54
CA GLU A 348 -10.72 -11.06 7.39
C GLU A 348 -9.71 -11.20 8.53
N GLU A 349 -9.07 -10.10 8.93
CA GLU A 349 -8.01 -10.15 9.93
C GLU A 349 -8.54 -10.45 11.34
N GLU A 350 -7.82 -11.28 12.08
CA GLU A 350 -8.18 -11.69 13.44
C GLU A 350 -7.97 -10.57 14.49
N LYS A 351 -8.54 -10.76 15.68
CA LYS A 351 -8.26 -9.95 16.90
C LYS A 351 -8.45 -8.44 16.71
N GLY A 352 -9.43 -8.04 15.91
CA GLY A 352 -9.78 -6.63 15.66
C GLY A 352 -8.81 -5.88 14.76
N GLN A 353 -7.86 -6.57 14.11
CA GLN A 353 -6.91 -5.95 13.16
C GLN A 353 -7.59 -5.45 11.90
N CYS A 354 -8.80 -5.96 11.59
CA CYS A 354 -9.64 -5.44 10.52
C CYS A 354 -10.01 -3.96 10.68
N VAL A 355 -9.85 -3.46 11.90
CA VAL A 355 -9.90 -2.08 12.41
C VAL A 355 -8.86 -1.09 11.92
N VAL A 356 -7.69 -1.62 11.62
CA VAL A 356 -6.43 -0.91 11.83
C VAL A 356 -5.99 -0.28 10.52
N PHE A 357 -5.93 1.05 10.53
CA PHE A 357 -5.40 1.81 9.40
C PHE A 357 -3.92 1.52 9.20
N PRO A 358 -3.48 1.09 8.01
CA PRO A 358 -2.09 0.73 7.72
C PRO A 358 -1.17 1.96 7.55
N CYS A 359 -1.24 2.91 8.48
CA CYS A 359 -0.39 4.10 8.52
C CYS A 359 0.81 3.85 9.44
N HIS A 360 1.85 3.19 8.92
CA HIS A 360 2.99 2.71 9.71
C HIS A 360 4.34 3.27 9.27
N TYR A 361 4.40 4.44 8.63
CA TYR A 361 5.59 4.99 7.97
C TYR A 361 6.85 4.99 8.87
N LEU A 362 6.86 5.79 9.93
CA LEU A 362 7.95 5.94 10.89
C LEU A 362 8.13 4.67 11.71
N ARG A 363 7.03 4.02 12.13
CA ARG A 363 7.11 2.75 12.87
C ARG A 363 7.87 1.68 12.08
N LEU A 364 7.60 1.56 10.79
CA LEU A 364 8.28 0.61 9.92
C LEU A 364 9.72 1.05 9.61
N PHE A 365 9.96 2.35 9.41
CA PHE A 365 11.30 2.91 9.24
C PHE A 365 12.21 2.60 10.43
N PHE A 366 11.79 2.92 11.67
CA PHE A 366 12.57 2.65 12.88
C PHE A 366 12.74 1.16 13.15
N LYS A 367 11.75 0.33 12.77
CA LYS A 367 11.85 -1.12 12.87
C LYS A 367 12.94 -1.66 11.93
N ILE A 368 12.91 -1.26 10.67
CA ILE A 368 13.92 -1.65 9.67
C ILE A 368 15.33 -1.23 10.12
N GLU A 369 15.47 -0.01 10.64
CA GLU A 369 16.78 0.47 11.11
C GLU A 369 17.30 -0.31 12.32
N ARG A 370 16.40 -0.69 13.25
CA ARG A 370 16.74 -1.55 14.38
C ARG A 370 17.17 -2.94 13.92
N GLU A 371 16.44 -3.55 12.98
CA GLU A 371 16.77 -4.86 12.41
C GLU A 371 18.12 -4.82 11.68
N LYS A 372 18.39 -3.78 10.88
CA LYS A 372 19.70 -3.57 10.24
C LYS A 372 20.84 -3.46 11.24
N LYS A 373 20.64 -2.71 12.34
CA LYS A 373 21.64 -2.57 13.39
C LYS A 373 21.92 -3.89 14.09
N GLN A 374 20.88 -4.69 14.37
CA GLN A 374 21.01 -6.02 14.97
C GLN A 374 21.74 -7.00 14.04
N ALA A 375 21.40 -7.02 12.75
CA ALA A 375 22.07 -7.87 11.75
C ALA A 375 23.56 -7.51 11.61
N ARG A 376 23.91 -6.22 11.64
CA ARG A 376 25.32 -5.77 11.65
C ARG A 376 26.05 -6.24 12.91
N GLN A 377 25.43 -6.18 14.07
CA GLN A 377 26.01 -6.66 15.32
C GLN A 377 26.20 -8.19 15.32
N GLN A 378 25.25 -8.95 14.79
CA GLN A 378 25.37 -10.40 14.66
C GLN A 378 26.50 -10.78 13.71
N LYS A 379 26.63 -10.12 12.55
CA LYS A 379 27.77 -10.35 11.63
C LYS A 379 29.11 -10.07 12.29
N LEU A 380 29.24 -8.98 13.04
CA LEU A 380 30.46 -8.67 13.79
C LEU A 380 30.78 -9.74 14.85
N LEU A 381 29.77 -10.28 15.54
CA LEU A 381 29.97 -11.36 16.52
C LEU A 381 30.41 -12.67 15.86
N VAL A 382 29.86 -13.02 14.69
CA VAL A 382 30.25 -14.21 13.92
C VAL A 382 31.67 -14.06 13.37
N ASP A 383 32.03 -12.90 12.81
CA ASP A 383 33.39 -12.65 12.35
C ASP A 383 34.41 -12.74 13.49
N HIS A 384 34.06 -12.27 14.70
CA HIS A 384 34.93 -12.41 15.88
C HIS A 384 35.05 -13.86 16.38
N SER A 385 34.01 -14.68 16.27
CA SER A 385 34.11 -16.11 16.62
C SER A 385 34.95 -16.88 15.60
N ASP A 386 34.80 -16.60 14.31
CA ASP A 386 35.56 -17.27 13.24
C ASP A 386 37.07 -16.93 13.31
N VAL A 387 37.42 -15.69 13.71
CA VAL A 387 38.82 -15.30 13.96
C VAL A 387 39.39 -16.03 15.16
N ASN A 388 38.65 -16.12 16.27
CA ASN A 388 39.10 -16.86 17.46
C ASN A 388 39.21 -18.37 17.22
N GLU A 389 38.35 -18.96 16.37
CA GLU A 389 38.48 -20.38 15.97
C GLU A 389 39.75 -20.60 15.14
N LYS A 390 40.06 -19.73 14.18
CA LYS A 390 41.30 -19.81 13.40
C LYS A 390 42.56 -19.59 14.24
N ASP A 391 42.51 -18.71 15.24
CA ASP A 391 43.62 -18.50 16.16
C ASP A 391 43.80 -19.70 17.13
N ASN A 392 42.73 -20.39 17.51
CA ASN A 392 42.81 -21.65 18.27
C ASN A 392 43.29 -22.83 17.42
N GLU A 393 42.91 -22.92 16.14
CA GLU A 393 43.44 -23.92 15.21
C GLU A 393 44.94 -23.68 14.91
N ASN A 394 45.38 -22.43 14.82
CA ASN A 394 46.80 -22.09 14.68
C ASN A 394 47.59 -22.24 16.00
N GLY A 395 46.92 -22.16 17.15
CA GLY A 395 47.51 -22.34 18.48
C GLY A 395 47.67 -23.80 18.93
N THR A 396 47.18 -24.78 18.17
CA THR A 396 47.20 -26.21 18.52
C THR A 396 48.24 -27.04 17.73
N LEU A 397 49.31 -26.41 17.25
CA LEU A 397 50.54 -27.11 16.87
C LEU A 397 51.22 -27.71 18.12
N LEU A 398 50.68 -28.84 18.60
CA LEU A 398 51.34 -29.69 19.60
C LEU A 398 52.54 -30.42 18.98
N PRO A 399 53.57 -30.73 19.80
CA PRO A 399 54.80 -31.37 19.35
C PRO A 399 54.57 -32.86 19.11
N ASN A 400 54.96 -33.38 17.95
CA ASN A 400 55.00 -34.82 17.72
C ASN A 400 56.43 -35.32 17.49
N THR A 401 56.95 -35.92 18.56
CA THR A 401 57.51 -37.28 18.62
C THR A 401 58.44 -37.75 17.49
N VAL A 402 59.67 -38.09 17.86
CA VAL A 402 60.46 -39.11 17.16
C VAL A 402 60.61 -40.31 18.09
N SER A 403 59.87 -41.37 17.80
CA SER A 403 60.11 -42.72 18.32
C SER A 403 61.05 -43.41 17.33
N ILE A 404 62.21 -43.86 17.83
CA ILE A 404 63.15 -44.69 17.06
C ILE A 404 63.15 -46.08 17.70
N ILE A 405 62.67 -47.07 16.95
CA ILE A 405 62.95 -48.48 17.19
C ILE A 405 64.11 -48.86 16.26
N PRO A 406 65.08 -49.66 16.74
CA PRO A 406 65.49 -50.79 15.92
C PRO A 406 65.59 -52.12 16.67
N VAL A 407 65.26 -53.14 15.89
CA VAL A 407 65.48 -54.59 15.92
C VAL A 407 66.61 -55.14 16.83
N ASN A 408 66.20 -56.03 17.74
CA ASN A 408 66.72 -57.35 18.15
C ASN A 408 68.18 -57.78 17.84
N ALA A 409 68.94 -58.19 18.87
CA ALA A 409 69.61 -59.50 19.00
C ALA A 409 70.57 -59.54 20.22
N ASP A 410 70.56 -60.69 20.92
CA ASP A 410 71.64 -61.33 21.67
C ASP A 410 72.10 -60.85 23.06
N SER A 411 71.76 -61.69 24.05
CA SER A 411 72.69 -62.45 24.90
C SER A 411 73.13 -61.90 26.28
N LEU A 412 72.88 -62.80 27.26
CA LEU A 412 73.74 -63.22 28.39
C LEU A 412 73.84 -62.37 29.67
N ALA A 413 73.58 -63.13 30.75
CA ALA A 413 73.87 -62.95 32.18
C ALA A 413 72.86 -62.17 33.02
#